data_AF-E2JE73-F1
#
_entry.id   AF-E2JE73-F1
#
_cell.length_a   1.000
_cell.length_b   1.000
_cell.length_c   1.000
_cell.angle_alpha   90.00
_cell.angle_beta   90.00
_cell.angle_gamma   90.00
#
_symmetry.space_group_name_H-M   'P 1'
#
loop_
_entity.id
_entity.type
_entity.pdbx_description
1 polymer ?
#
loop_
_entity_poly.entity_id
_entity_poly.type
_entity_poly.pdbx_seq_one_letter_code
_entity_poly.pdbx_strand_id
1 'polypeptide(L)'
;DRNKFRSSLYLLMETLNATTPHYVRCIKPNEEKLQFEYDSKRVVQQLRACGVLETIRISAQSYPSRWMYTEFYSRYSILMTQQEVTLNDKKQTCKTVLQRLILDPNQYKFGRTKIFFRAGQVAYLEKLRSDRLRGACITIQKNLRGWTQRRKYLRMREAAIMVGA
;
A
#
# COMPACT_ATOMS: atom_id res chain seq x y z
N ASP A 1 32.80 -41.24 9.03
CA ASP A 1 31.93 -40.45 8.13
C ASP A 1 31.55 -39.04 8.56
N ARG A 2 31.26 -38.76 9.84
CA ARG A 2 30.79 -37.43 10.29
C ARG A 2 31.73 -36.26 9.95
N ASN A 3 33.05 -36.49 9.96
CA ASN A 3 34.05 -35.47 9.60
C ASN A 3 34.03 -35.13 8.10
N LYS A 4 33.76 -36.09 7.22
CA LYS A 4 33.68 -35.83 5.77
C LYS A 4 32.50 -34.92 5.43
N PHE A 5 31.32 -35.22 5.99
CA PHE A 5 30.12 -34.38 5.79
C PHE A 5 30.33 -32.95 6.30
N ARG A 6 30.94 -32.79 7.48
CA ARG A 6 31.27 -31.48 8.04
C ARG A 6 32.21 -30.72 7.11
N SER A 7 33.33 -31.32 6.68
CA SER A 7 34.30 -30.67 5.79
C SER A 7 33.68 -30.26 4.46
N SER A 8 32.83 -31.10 3.86
CA SER A 8 32.12 -30.78 2.61
C SER A 8 31.16 -29.60 2.78
N LEU A 9 30.42 -29.50 3.89
CA LEU A 9 29.55 -28.35 4.16
C LEU A 9 30.34 -27.05 4.38
N TYR A 10 31.48 -27.13 5.06
CA TYR A 10 32.35 -25.96 5.26
C TYR A 10 32.84 -25.39 3.93
N LEU A 11 33.35 -26.26 3.05
CA LEU A 11 33.85 -25.85 1.73
C LEU A 11 32.73 -25.26 0.85
N LEU A 12 31.52 -25.83 0.92
CA LEU A 12 30.34 -25.27 0.25
C LEU A 12 30.02 -23.86 0.75
N MET A 13 29.99 -23.64 2.06
CA MET A 13 29.70 -22.32 2.64
C MET A 13 30.78 -21.28 2.30
N GLU A 14 32.05 -21.68 2.28
CA GLU A 14 33.15 -20.80 1.86
C GLU A 14 32.97 -20.34 0.42
N THR A 15 32.64 -21.28 -0.48
CA THR A 15 32.39 -20.96 -1.90
C THR A 15 31.19 -20.04 -2.08
N LEU A 16 30.09 -20.28 -1.36
CA LEU A 16 28.90 -19.43 -1.42
C LEU A 16 29.16 -18.02 -0.88
N ASN A 17 29.91 -17.90 0.23
CA ASN A 17 30.25 -16.62 0.85
C ASN A 17 31.18 -15.76 -0.03
N ALA A 18 31.92 -16.36 -0.95
CA ALA A 18 32.74 -15.64 -1.93
C ALA A 18 31.93 -15.04 -3.10
N THR A 19 30.61 -15.27 -3.15
CA THR A 19 29.73 -14.85 -4.25
C THR A 19 28.57 -13.98 -3.76
N THR A 20 27.81 -13.39 -4.70
CA THR A 20 26.53 -12.71 -4.38
C THR A 20 25.38 -13.72 -4.45
N PRO A 21 24.70 -14.03 -3.34
CA PRO A 21 23.70 -15.08 -3.32
C PRO A 21 22.35 -14.61 -3.88
N HIS A 22 21.70 -15.50 -4.62
CA HIS A 22 20.31 -15.36 -5.07
C HIS A 22 19.51 -16.56 -4.57
N TYR A 23 18.33 -16.32 -3.98
CA TYR A 23 17.55 -17.35 -3.30
C TYR A 23 16.24 -17.65 -4.04
N VAL A 24 15.99 -18.93 -4.32
CA VAL A 24 14.71 -19.45 -4.82
C VAL A 24 14.15 -20.42 -3.79
N ARG A 25 12.86 -20.26 -3.42
CA ARG A 25 12.15 -21.17 -2.50
C ARG A 25 11.02 -21.85 -3.27
N CYS A 26 11.14 -23.16 -3.47
CA CYS A 26 10.10 -23.97 -4.11
C CYS A 26 9.04 -24.38 -3.09
N ILE A 27 7.76 -24.31 -3.47
CA ILE A 27 6.62 -24.70 -2.63
C ILE A 27 5.77 -25.71 -3.40
N LYS A 28 5.53 -26.87 -2.80
CA LYS A 28 4.62 -27.91 -3.34
C LYS A 28 3.17 -27.55 -2.97
N PRO A 29 2.25 -27.35 -3.92
CA PRO A 29 0.91 -26.86 -3.61
C PRO A 29 -0.04 -27.94 -3.06
N ASN A 30 0.15 -29.21 -3.43
CA ASN A 30 -0.62 -30.37 -2.97
C ASN A 30 0.26 -31.64 -3.06
N GLU A 31 -0.09 -32.73 -2.38
CA GLU A 31 0.72 -33.95 -2.38
C GLU A 31 0.44 -34.86 -3.58
N GLU A 32 -0.80 -34.80 -4.07
CA GLU A 32 -1.43 -35.61 -5.11
C GLU A 32 -0.93 -35.28 -6.52
N LYS A 33 -0.09 -34.24 -6.67
CA LYS A 33 0.44 -33.74 -7.94
C LYS A 33 -0.65 -33.26 -8.91
N LEU A 34 -1.79 -32.86 -8.36
CA LEU A 34 -2.89 -32.32 -9.13
C LEU A 34 -2.56 -30.89 -9.58
N GLN A 35 -2.96 -30.54 -10.80
CA GLN A 35 -2.75 -29.21 -11.33
C GLN A 35 -3.75 -28.23 -10.69
N PHE A 36 -3.28 -27.03 -10.34
CA PHE A 36 -4.09 -25.95 -9.74
C PHE A 36 -4.79 -26.27 -8.41
N GLU A 37 -4.54 -27.44 -7.82
CA GLU A 37 -5.01 -27.79 -6.48
C GLU A 37 -4.09 -27.21 -5.40
N TYR A 38 -4.68 -26.69 -4.32
CA TYR A 38 -3.98 -25.98 -3.26
C TYR A 38 -4.38 -26.47 -1.86
N ASP A 39 -3.46 -27.14 -1.18
CA ASP A 39 -3.59 -27.47 0.24
C ASP A 39 -2.92 -26.38 1.10
N SER A 40 -3.77 -25.56 1.71
CA SER A 40 -3.34 -24.48 2.61
C SER A 40 -2.52 -24.98 3.81
N LYS A 41 -2.89 -26.11 4.42
CA LYS A 41 -2.19 -26.63 5.60
C LYS A 41 -0.77 -27.04 5.22
N ARG A 42 -0.64 -27.75 4.10
CA ARG A 42 0.65 -28.20 3.57
C ARG A 42 1.55 -27.04 3.15
N VAL A 43 0.99 -26.03 2.50
CA VAL A 43 1.75 -24.84 2.09
C VAL A 43 2.22 -24.04 3.31
N VAL A 44 1.38 -23.82 4.31
CA VAL A 44 1.78 -23.12 5.55
C VAL A 44 2.90 -23.86 6.29
N GLN A 45 2.84 -25.20 6.34
CA GLN A 45 3.92 -26.00 6.94
C GLN A 45 5.26 -25.77 6.21
N GLN A 46 5.25 -25.77 4.88
CA GLN A 46 6.45 -25.50 4.07
C GLN A 46 6.96 -24.06 4.28
N LEU A 47 6.08 -23.06 4.29
CA LEU A 47 6.47 -21.66 4.51
C LEU A 47 7.16 -21.46 5.88
N ARG A 48 6.76 -22.20 6.90
CA ARG A 48 7.44 -22.25 8.21
C ARG A 48 8.80 -22.94 8.10
N ALA A 49 8.83 -24.16 7.55
CA ALA A 49 10.06 -24.97 7.46
C ALA A 49 11.14 -24.34 6.57
N CYS A 50 10.75 -23.62 5.52
CA CYS A 50 11.67 -22.92 4.62
C CYS A 50 12.09 -21.53 5.12
N GLY A 51 11.64 -21.11 6.32
CA GLY A 51 11.98 -19.82 6.91
C GLY A 51 11.35 -18.61 6.20
N VAL A 52 10.37 -18.80 5.31
CA VAL A 52 9.73 -17.71 4.56
C VAL A 52 8.97 -16.78 5.51
N LEU A 53 8.20 -17.35 6.44
CA LEU A 53 7.48 -16.54 7.45
C LEU A 53 8.43 -15.78 8.36
N GLU A 54 9.57 -16.39 8.71
CA GLU A 54 10.59 -15.75 9.53
C GLU A 54 11.28 -14.58 8.80
N THR A 55 11.57 -14.76 7.51
CA THR A 55 12.10 -13.70 6.64
C THR A 55 11.11 -12.53 6.54
N ILE A 56 9.81 -12.83 6.42
CA ILE A 56 8.74 -11.83 6.44
C ILE A 56 8.69 -11.13 7.80
N ARG A 57 8.78 -11.88 8.91
CA ARG A 57 8.75 -11.34 10.28
C ARG A 57 9.88 -10.34 10.51
N ILE A 58 11.12 -10.70 10.16
CA ILE A 58 12.28 -9.81 10.27
C ILE A 58 12.10 -8.58 9.37
N SER A 59 11.61 -8.78 8.14
CA SER A 59 11.34 -7.68 7.22
C SER A 59 10.24 -6.72 7.74
N ALA A 60 9.21 -7.24 8.39
CA ALA A 60 8.12 -6.45 8.98
C ALA A 60 8.59 -5.66 10.21
N GLN A 61 9.57 -6.16 10.96
CA GLN A 61 10.29 -5.42 12.01
C GLN A 61 11.19 -4.32 11.46
N SER A 62 11.29 -4.16 10.14
CA SER A 62 11.94 -3.03 9.46
C SER A 62 10.91 -2.09 8.84
N TYR A 63 11.20 -1.54 7.65
CA TYR A 63 10.29 -0.74 6.85
C TYR A 63 10.03 -1.44 5.50
N PRO A 64 9.10 -2.41 5.47
CA PRO A 64 8.89 -3.27 4.31
C PRO A 64 8.33 -2.52 3.09
N SER A 65 7.54 -1.47 3.30
CA SER A 65 6.93 -0.69 2.22
C SER A 65 7.79 0.52 1.88
N ARG A 66 8.11 0.69 0.59
CA ARG A 66 9.04 1.72 0.09
C ARG A 66 8.43 2.40 -1.12
N TRP A 67 8.38 3.73 -1.11
CA TRP A 67 7.79 4.54 -2.17
C TRP A 67 8.76 5.63 -2.60
N MET A 68 8.87 5.92 -3.90
CA MET A 68 9.56 7.13 -4.32
C MET A 68 8.72 8.36 -3.92
N TYR A 69 9.38 9.49 -3.68
CA TYR A 69 8.68 10.74 -3.35
C TYR A 69 7.68 11.15 -4.45
N THR A 70 8.03 10.94 -5.72
CA THR A 70 7.17 11.23 -6.87
C THR A 70 5.92 10.36 -6.92
N GLU A 71 6.06 9.06 -6.66
CA GLU A 71 4.95 8.10 -6.61
C GLU A 71 4.00 8.41 -5.46
N PHE A 72 4.56 8.68 -4.28
CA PHE A 72 3.79 9.08 -3.11
C PHE A 72 3.02 10.37 -3.38
N TYR A 73 3.70 11.38 -3.91
CA TYR A 73 3.09 12.67 -4.22
C TYR A 73 1.92 12.53 -5.20
N SER A 74 2.14 11.81 -6.31
CA SER A 74 1.11 11.59 -7.32
C SER A 74 -0.13 10.91 -6.72
N ARG A 75 0.08 9.82 -5.98
CA ARG A 75 -1.01 9.00 -5.42
C ARG A 75 -1.79 9.67 -4.31
N TYR A 76 -1.11 10.40 -3.42
CA TYR A 76 -1.71 10.97 -2.21
C TYR A 76 -1.94 12.48 -2.29
N SER A 77 -1.77 13.09 -3.46
CA SER A 77 -2.09 14.51 -3.71
C SER A 77 -3.47 14.94 -3.23
N ILE A 78 -4.47 14.06 -3.32
CA ILE A 78 -5.83 14.32 -2.83
C ILE A 78 -5.94 14.49 -1.30
N LEU A 79 -4.96 14.00 -0.55
CA LEU A 79 -4.87 14.16 0.91
C LEU A 79 -4.16 15.45 1.30
N MET A 80 -3.60 16.19 0.34
CA MET A 80 -2.86 17.43 0.55
C MET A 80 -3.80 18.64 0.52
N THR A 81 -3.43 19.70 1.23
CA THR A 81 -4.10 21.00 1.12
C THR A 81 -3.62 21.76 -0.11
N GLN A 82 -4.40 22.74 -0.58
CA GLN A 82 -4.00 23.56 -1.72
C GLN A 82 -2.66 24.28 -1.47
N GLN A 83 -2.42 24.72 -0.24
CA GLN A 83 -1.17 25.38 0.16
C GLN A 83 0.02 24.42 0.08
N GLU A 84 -0.14 23.17 0.52
CA GLU A 84 0.90 22.12 0.47
C GLU A 84 1.27 21.76 -0.98
N VAL A 85 0.29 21.72 -1.90
CA VAL A 85 0.49 21.40 -3.32
C VAL A 85 1.19 22.53 -4.08
N THR A 86 1.04 23.77 -3.64
CA THR A 86 1.61 24.95 -4.32
C THR A 86 3.11 25.11 -4.05
N LEU A 87 3.66 24.36 -3.08
CA LEU A 87 5.09 24.33 -2.82
C LEU A 87 5.85 23.65 -3.98
N ASN A 88 6.91 24.29 -4.48
CA ASN A 88 7.67 23.79 -5.63
C ASN A 88 8.59 22.59 -5.31
N ASP A 89 8.66 22.15 -4.05
CA ASP A 89 9.46 21.00 -3.61
C ASP A 89 8.56 19.83 -3.19
N LYS A 90 8.35 18.88 -4.14
CA LYS A 90 7.57 17.65 -3.91
C LYS A 90 8.08 16.84 -2.72
N LYS A 91 9.40 16.79 -2.50
CA LYS A 91 10.00 16.02 -1.40
C LYS A 91 9.64 16.66 -0.08
N GLN A 92 9.75 17.98 0.02
CA GLN A 92 9.36 18.70 1.22
C GLN A 92 7.86 18.61 1.49
N THR A 93 7.02 18.73 0.45
CA THR A 93 5.57 18.53 0.59
C THR A 93 5.25 17.14 1.13
N CYS A 94 5.88 16.07 0.62
CA CYS A 94 5.67 14.72 1.14
C CYS A 94 6.01 14.62 2.64
N LYS A 95 7.07 15.30 3.10
CA LYS A 95 7.45 15.29 4.52
C LYS A 95 6.40 15.96 5.39
N THR A 96 5.98 17.17 5.01
CA THR A 96 4.96 17.94 5.74
C THR A 96 3.64 17.17 5.82
N VAL A 97 3.19 16.63 4.68
CA VAL A 97 1.95 15.85 4.60
C VAL A 97 2.04 14.61 5.50
N LEU A 98 3.17 13.88 5.49
CA LEU A 98 3.31 12.69 6.32
C LEU A 98 3.35 12.99 7.81
N GLN A 99 4.03 14.05 8.22
CA GLN A 99 4.04 14.51 9.62
C GLN A 99 2.64 14.88 10.12
N ARG A 100 1.78 15.38 9.22
CA ARG A 100 0.37 15.68 9.54
C ARG A 100 -0.51 14.43 9.58
N LEU A 101 -0.30 13.48 8.67
CA LEU A 101 -1.17 12.30 8.53
C LEU A 101 -0.82 11.18 9.51
N ILE A 102 0.47 11.04 9.86
CA ILE A 102 0.99 9.99 10.73
C ILE A 102 1.78 10.67 11.86
N LEU A 103 1.20 10.68 13.06
CA LEU A 103 1.77 11.39 14.21
C LEU A 103 3.02 10.71 14.77
N ASP A 104 3.09 9.38 14.71
CA ASP A 104 4.24 8.62 15.22
C ASP A 104 5.37 8.56 14.17
N PRO A 105 6.51 9.25 14.40
CA PRO A 105 7.64 9.27 13.47
C PRO A 105 8.43 7.95 13.43
N ASN A 106 8.08 6.95 14.23
CA ASN A 106 8.63 5.59 14.12
C ASN A 106 7.91 4.73 13.08
N GLN A 107 6.76 5.21 12.58
CA GLN A 107 5.98 4.52 11.55
C GLN A 107 6.52 4.76 10.13
N TYR A 108 7.38 5.75 9.94
CA TYR A 108 7.99 6.05 8.66
C TYR A 108 9.39 6.65 8.81
N LYS A 109 10.21 6.54 7.76
CA LYS A 109 11.53 7.21 7.66
C LYS A 109 11.73 7.78 6.25
N PHE A 110 12.43 8.91 6.20
CA PHE A 110 12.78 9.59 4.95
C PHE A 110 14.18 9.18 4.52
N GLY A 111 14.29 8.52 3.37
CA GLY A 111 15.56 8.29 2.70
C GLY A 111 15.91 9.39 1.71
N ARG A 112 17.03 9.21 1.00
CA ARG A 112 17.50 10.14 -0.04
C ARG A 112 16.48 10.30 -1.16
N THR A 113 16.00 9.18 -1.70
CA THR A 113 15.08 9.11 -2.87
C THR A 113 13.72 8.48 -2.56
N LYS A 114 13.58 7.80 -1.42
CA LYS A 114 12.40 7.02 -1.06
C LYS A 114 11.91 7.32 0.36
N ILE A 115 10.63 7.08 0.58
CA ILE A 115 9.97 7.04 1.89
C ILE A 115 9.80 5.58 2.28
N PHE A 116 10.10 5.28 3.53
CA PHE A 116 10.08 3.94 4.11
C PHE A 116 8.97 3.88 5.16
N PHE A 117 8.12 2.87 5.10
CA PHE A 117 6.96 2.73 5.98
C PHE A 117 6.99 1.41 6.72
N ARG A 118 6.54 1.44 7.98
CA ARG A 118 6.19 0.24 8.75
C ARG A 118 5.02 -0.49 8.10
N ALA A 119 4.87 -1.77 8.44
CA ALA A 119 3.72 -2.56 8.01
C ALA A 119 2.39 -1.87 8.39
N GLY A 120 1.39 -1.93 7.51
CA GLY A 120 0.06 -1.35 7.73
C GLY A 120 -0.08 0.15 7.42
N GLN A 121 1.01 0.93 7.41
CA GLN A 121 0.92 2.39 7.21
C GLN A 121 0.44 2.78 5.80
N VAL A 122 0.87 2.06 4.77
CA VAL A 122 0.37 2.27 3.40
C VAL A 122 -1.13 1.95 3.31
N ALA A 123 -1.59 0.90 4.00
CA ALA A 123 -3.01 0.55 4.04
C ALA A 123 -3.84 1.62 4.77
N TYR A 124 -3.30 2.20 5.85
CA TYR A 124 -3.91 3.34 6.53
C TYR A 124 -4.03 4.57 5.61
N LEU A 125 -2.98 4.92 4.87
CA LEU A 125 -3.02 6.02 3.91
C LEU A 125 -4.04 5.77 2.78
N GLU A 126 -4.14 4.54 2.28
CA GLU A 126 -5.17 4.17 1.31
C GLU A 126 -6.59 4.29 1.85
N LYS A 127 -6.81 3.96 3.13
CA LYS A 127 -8.09 4.18 3.80
C LYS A 127 -8.45 5.67 3.81
N LEU A 128 -7.54 6.54 4.26
CA LEU A 128 -7.75 7.99 4.25
C LEU A 128 -8.07 8.52 2.84
N ARG A 129 -7.33 8.02 1.84
CA ARG A 129 -7.55 8.38 0.42
C ARG A 129 -8.96 7.98 -0.04
N SER A 130 -9.40 6.78 0.30
CA SER A 130 -10.74 6.28 -0.02
C SER A 130 -11.83 7.11 0.65
N ASP A 131 -11.67 7.45 1.92
CA ASP A 131 -12.62 8.27 2.67
C ASP A 131 -12.73 9.69 2.08
N ARG A 132 -11.61 10.29 1.69
CA ARG A 132 -11.59 11.60 1.02
C ARG A 132 -12.30 11.58 -0.33
N LEU A 133 -12.05 10.56 -1.15
CA LEU A 133 -12.73 10.36 -2.44
C LEU A 133 -14.24 10.17 -2.25
N ARG A 134 -14.65 9.39 -1.25
CA ARG A 134 -16.06 9.19 -0.91
C ARG A 134 -16.74 10.51 -0.55
N GLY A 135 -16.11 11.33 0.30
CA GLY A 135 -16.63 12.65 0.65
C GLY A 135 -16.76 13.59 -0.56
N ALA A 136 -15.78 13.57 -1.48
CA ALA A 136 -15.86 14.33 -2.72
C ALA A 136 -17.01 13.86 -3.62
N CYS A 137 -17.19 12.54 -3.76
CA CYS A 137 -18.29 11.95 -4.52
C CYS A 137 -19.66 12.37 -3.97
N ILE A 138 -19.86 12.28 -2.64
CA ILE A 138 -21.10 12.71 -1.97
C ILE A 138 -21.36 14.20 -2.21
N THR A 139 -20.31 15.03 -2.19
CA THR A 139 -20.43 16.47 -2.45
C THR A 139 -20.88 16.78 -3.86
N ILE A 140 -20.36 16.07 -4.87
CA ILE A 140 -20.80 16.21 -6.26
C ILE A 140 -22.25 15.74 -6.39
N GLN A 141 -22.56 14.56 -5.86
CA GLN A 141 -23.89 13.97 -5.93
C GLN A 141 -24.97 14.85 -5.30
N LYS A 142 -24.73 15.40 -4.09
CA LYS A 142 -25.72 16.26 -3.42
C LYS A 142 -25.99 17.55 -4.19
N ASN A 143 -24.96 18.16 -4.77
CA ASN A 143 -25.10 19.39 -5.55
C ASN A 143 -25.86 19.13 -6.86
N LEU A 144 -25.55 18.06 -7.58
CA LEU A 144 -26.26 17.67 -8.80
C LEU A 144 -27.74 17.37 -8.51
N ARG A 145 -28.03 16.57 -7.47
CA ARG A 145 -29.40 16.27 -7.07
C ARG A 145 -30.18 17.54 -6.70
N GLY A 146 -29.57 18.44 -5.92
CA GLY A 146 -30.16 19.72 -5.55
C GLY A 146 -30.45 20.61 -6.76
N TRP A 147 -29.50 20.73 -7.67
CA TRP A 147 -29.67 21.49 -8.91
C TRP A 147 -30.81 20.94 -9.79
N THR A 148 -30.87 19.62 -9.98
CA THR A 148 -31.94 18.97 -10.75
C THR A 148 -33.31 19.23 -10.14
N GLN A 149 -33.46 19.07 -8.83
CA GLN A 149 -34.75 19.33 -8.15
C GLN A 149 -35.14 20.80 -8.20
N ARG A 150 -34.19 21.73 -8.01
CA ARG A 150 -34.44 23.16 -8.12
C ARG A 150 -34.95 23.54 -9.52
N ARG A 151 -34.35 22.99 -10.58
CA ARG A 151 -34.82 23.22 -11.96
C ARG A 151 -36.22 22.67 -12.19
N LYS A 152 -36.52 21.47 -11.67
CA LYS A 152 -37.87 20.89 -11.76
C LYS A 152 -38.90 21.78 -11.06
N TYR A 153 -38.59 22.24 -9.85
CA TYR A 153 -39.47 23.15 -9.10
C TYR A 153 -39.75 24.46 -9.84
N LEU A 154 -38.71 25.11 -10.36
CA LEU A 154 -38.88 26.39 -11.08
C LEU A 154 -39.79 26.23 -12.31
N ARG A 155 -39.62 25.16 -13.10
CA ARG A 155 -40.49 24.87 -14.25
C ARG A 155 -41.95 24.65 -13.84
N MET A 156 -42.20 23.87 -12.78
CA MET A 156 -43.56 23.64 -12.28
C MET A 156 -44.20 24.93 -11.78
N ARG A 157 -43.43 25.77 -11.09
CA ARG A 157 -43.91 27.07 -10.58
C ARG A 157 -44.28 28.02 -11.71
N GLU A 158 -43.44 28.13 -12.74
CA GLU A 158 -43.73 28.95 -13.93
C GLU A 158 -45.02 28.49 -14.64
N ALA A 159 -45.18 27.18 -14.85
CA ALA A 159 -46.39 26.62 -15.43
C ALA A 159 -47.64 26.91 -14.57
N ALA A 160 -47.54 26.78 -13.24
CA ALA A 160 -48.65 27.06 -12.33
C ALA A 160 -49.06 28.54 -12.35
N ILE A 161 -48.09 29.48 -12.41
CA ILE A 161 -48.37 30.91 -12.53
C ILE A 161 -49.08 31.23 -13.85
N MET A 162 -48.67 30.61 -14.97
CA MET A 162 -49.30 30.84 -16.27
C MET A 162 -50.73 30.29 -16.38
N VAL A 163 -51.07 29.23 -15.65
CA VAL A 163 -52.43 28.64 -15.68
C VAL A 163 -53.37 29.33 -14.67
N GLY A 164 -52.82 29.87 -13.59
CA GLY A 164 -53.60 30.56 -12.55
C GLY A 164 -53.81 32.07 -12.80
N ALA A 165 -53.22 32.62 -13.85
CA ALA A 165 -53.42 33.99 -14.34
C ALA A 165 -54.34 33.97 -15.57
#